data_AF-A0A6A4VVS0-F1
#
_entry.id   AF-A0A6A4VVS0-F1
#
_cell.length_a   1.000
_cell.length_b   1.000
_cell.length_c   1.000
_cell.angle_alpha   90.00
_cell.angle_beta   90.00
_cell.angle_gamma   90.00
#
_symmetry.space_group_name_H-M   'P 1'
#
loop_
_entity.id
_entity.type
_entity.pdbx_description
1 polymer ?
#
loop_
_entity_poly.entity_id
_entity_poly.type
_entity_poly.pdbx_seq_one_letter_code
_entity_poly.pdbx_strand_id
1 'polypeptide(L)'
;MLPSLALHAALCLLLSGSTLGLQFSGRRGRGMRLSGVSSWKTSPVSQQQCQIACEERACRGYNYRPSTGECQVLQNSVCDHHYYYTVRSSDWSWYQVVDDFTRESSQLLWNKTLCIQRGYCNDSCVRRLDENCRYADQCAELVSGRTRCSWYRCLCSYSNWKFNETLCLPDYTELLTDGRHPVWKEAVNSLCYASLYVRANHTVQIILAEGYPAPGNFYELTIGEVGNGRRVQVRRNGVTVVITTTTTTTTTTTTQTTTTATTTTTARSSSSNCTALGNDTVSGNGTDTGCESDGNTTTTSTTTTSTTPTTTTTTTTTTTTTTPPPPLFSESSSKYLSVYWCGGYLYISPLGRGFSSFSWRDPSPLRPNYVGIHTPAGGTGKWKFRDRLVDPWFGDDWSTGRVYTVPAGTAVGRHRQPASGEFWVQFDCRSAAGCGWEARSQAAWYSSYVMRVTIGINGTESSVLWRGPSADDWTSLATSQTSNLTDPTEFRTFRIHFATDKITVHRADETEPFLSTSVGLGTYTVAYDGPYSPASDSDTAGEYRLVAYDTRWSYENGFQWGL
;
A
#
# COMPACT_ATOMS: atom_id res chain seq x y z
N MET A 1 12.92 -83.19 11.29
CA MET A 1 13.02 -82.09 12.26
C MET A 1 13.63 -80.89 11.54
N LEU A 2 12.90 -79.76 11.47
CA LEU A 2 13.25 -78.40 10.98
C LEU A 2 13.93 -78.32 9.60
N PRO A 3 13.33 -77.67 8.55
CA PRO A 3 13.01 -76.22 8.55
C PRO A 3 11.78 -75.81 7.70
N SER A 4 10.86 -74.99 8.22
CA SER A 4 9.81 -74.35 7.37
C SER A 4 9.27 -73.02 7.92
N LEU A 5 9.67 -72.62 9.13
CA LEU A 5 9.12 -71.42 9.79
C LEU A 5 9.92 -70.14 9.53
N ALA A 6 11.17 -70.22 9.06
CA ALA A 6 11.98 -69.04 8.80
C ALA A 6 11.61 -68.30 7.50
N LEU A 7 11.04 -69.00 6.51
CA LEU A 7 10.71 -68.41 5.21
C LEU A 7 9.42 -67.56 5.25
N HIS A 8 8.48 -67.86 6.15
CA HIS A 8 7.27 -67.06 6.34
C HIS A 8 7.51 -65.77 7.13
N ALA A 9 8.48 -65.76 8.05
CA ALA A 9 8.83 -64.55 8.79
C ALA A 9 9.62 -63.54 7.92
N ALA A 10 10.46 -64.03 7.00
CA ALA A 10 11.22 -63.16 6.09
C ALA A 10 10.35 -62.53 4.99
N LEU A 11 9.26 -63.18 4.57
CA LEU A 11 8.34 -62.63 3.57
C LEU A 11 7.39 -61.55 4.13
N CYS A 12 7.06 -61.59 5.43
CA CYS A 12 6.28 -60.53 6.08
C CYS A 12 7.09 -59.25 6.36
N LEU A 13 8.41 -59.36 6.54
CA LEU A 13 9.28 -58.19 6.83
C LEU A 13 9.78 -57.46 5.57
N LEU A 14 9.61 -58.03 4.38
CA LEU A 14 9.94 -57.36 3.11
C LEU A 14 8.75 -56.60 2.49
N LEU A 15 7.56 -56.67 3.11
CA LEU A 15 6.38 -55.87 2.74
C LEU A 15 6.18 -54.61 3.60
N SER A 16 7.01 -54.39 4.63
CA SER A 16 7.11 -53.09 5.32
C SER A 16 8.06 -52.15 4.59
N GLY A 17 8.00 -52.13 3.25
CA GLY A 17 8.54 -51.01 2.49
C GLY A 17 7.79 -49.77 2.96
N SER A 18 8.53 -48.73 3.32
CA SER A 18 8.01 -47.44 3.77
C SER A 18 7.08 -46.85 2.70
N THR A 19 5.84 -47.29 2.66
CA THR A 19 4.78 -46.56 1.98
C THR A 19 4.69 -45.27 2.77
N LEU A 20 5.17 -44.18 2.18
CA LEU A 20 4.76 -42.84 2.54
C LEU A 20 3.23 -42.84 2.38
N GLY A 21 2.54 -43.33 3.41
CA GLY A 21 1.11 -43.54 3.39
C GLY A 21 0.49 -42.18 3.23
N LEU A 22 -0.23 -41.98 2.13
CA LEU A 22 -1.04 -40.79 1.92
C LEU A 22 -1.89 -40.60 3.19
N GLN A 23 -1.63 -39.53 3.91
CA GLN A 23 -2.39 -39.22 5.11
C GLN A 23 -3.67 -38.53 4.66
N PHE A 24 -4.81 -39.06 5.07
CA PHE A 24 -6.09 -38.42 4.82
C PHE A 24 -6.30 -37.41 5.93
N SER A 25 -6.70 -36.20 5.55
CA SER A 25 -6.99 -35.17 6.54
C SER A 25 -8.11 -35.72 7.44
N GLY A 26 -7.83 -35.80 8.75
CA GLY A 26 -8.80 -36.32 9.73
C GLY A 26 -10.07 -35.47 9.84
N ARG A 27 -10.12 -34.31 9.16
CA ARG A 27 -11.23 -33.36 9.21
C ARG A 27 -12.09 -33.46 7.94
N ARG A 28 -13.30 -33.97 8.16
CA ARG A 28 -14.29 -34.35 7.15
C ARG A 28 -15.22 -33.18 6.92
N GLY A 29 -15.62 -32.95 5.67
CA GLY A 29 -16.85 -32.21 5.40
C GLY A 29 -18.04 -33.07 5.79
N ARG A 30 -18.32 -33.22 7.09
CA ARG A 30 -19.39 -34.08 7.59
C ARG A 30 -20.73 -33.46 7.22
N GLY A 31 -21.57 -34.21 6.51
CA GLY A 31 -22.80 -33.67 5.95
C GLY A 31 -22.55 -32.78 4.74
N MET A 32 -21.40 -32.93 4.06
CA MET A 32 -21.05 -32.22 2.84
C MET A 32 -20.65 -33.21 1.74
N ARG A 33 -20.87 -32.78 0.50
CA ARG A 33 -20.43 -33.49 -0.72
C ARG A 33 -19.74 -32.50 -1.64
N LEU A 34 -18.56 -32.83 -2.14
CA LEU A 34 -17.91 -32.04 -3.18
C LEU A 34 -18.62 -32.27 -4.53
N SER A 35 -19.07 -31.18 -5.14
CA SER A 35 -19.83 -31.12 -6.39
C SER A 35 -19.06 -30.34 -7.45
N GLY A 36 -19.42 -30.55 -8.72
CA GLY A 36 -18.79 -29.92 -9.89
C GLY A 36 -17.51 -30.61 -10.37
N VAL A 37 -17.06 -31.68 -9.70
CA VAL A 37 -15.86 -32.45 -10.05
C VAL A 37 -16.25 -33.73 -10.78
N SER A 38 -15.46 -34.14 -11.78
CA SER A 38 -15.53 -35.49 -12.36
C SER A 38 -15.28 -36.53 -11.26
N SER A 39 -16.10 -37.56 -11.21
CA SER A 39 -15.95 -38.62 -10.20
C SER A 39 -16.04 -39.99 -10.83
N TRP A 40 -15.25 -40.91 -10.30
CA TRP A 40 -15.44 -42.33 -10.57
C TRP A 40 -16.28 -42.94 -9.47
N LYS A 41 -17.42 -43.50 -9.85
CA LYS A 41 -18.30 -44.20 -8.92
C LYS A 41 -17.80 -45.61 -8.71
N THR A 42 -17.69 -46.03 -7.46
CA THR A 42 -17.51 -47.43 -7.09
C THR A 42 -18.77 -47.93 -6.36
N SER A 43 -19.18 -49.16 -6.67
CA SER A 43 -20.36 -49.80 -6.08
C SER A 43 -19.96 -50.54 -4.80
N PRO A 44 -20.92 -50.74 -3.87
CA PRO A 44 -20.80 -50.41 -2.45
C PRO A 44 -19.51 -50.91 -1.80
N VAL A 45 -18.83 -49.98 -1.14
CA VAL A 45 -17.57 -50.22 -0.44
C VAL A 45 -17.65 -49.64 0.97
N SER A 46 -16.83 -50.14 1.89
CA SER A 46 -16.59 -49.45 3.14
C SER A 46 -15.86 -48.11 2.90
N GLN A 47 -15.89 -47.21 3.88
CA GLN A 47 -15.12 -45.97 3.81
C GLN A 47 -13.62 -46.24 3.55
N GLN A 48 -13.06 -47.27 4.20
CA GLN A 48 -11.66 -47.66 4.06
C GLN A 48 -11.36 -48.17 2.64
N GLN A 49 -12.28 -48.93 2.05
CA GLN A 49 -12.15 -49.36 0.66
C GLN A 49 -12.28 -48.18 -0.33
N CYS A 50 -13.13 -47.19 -0.02
CA CYS A 50 -13.20 -45.95 -0.81
C CYS A 50 -11.89 -45.16 -0.75
N GLN A 51 -11.25 -45.14 0.43
CA GLN A 51 -9.92 -44.55 0.62
C GLN A 51 -8.86 -45.27 -0.20
N ILE A 52 -8.78 -46.60 -0.12
CA ILE A 52 -7.85 -47.42 -0.92
C ILE A 52 -8.05 -47.17 -2.42
N ALA A 53 -9.29 -47.17 -2.90
CA ALA A 53 -9.60 -46.87 -4.30
C ALA A 53 -9.19 -45.44 -4.72
N CYS A 54 -9.11 -44.52 -3.77
CA CYS A 54 -8.62 -43.17 -3.96
C CYS A 54 -7.09 -43.17 -4.11
N GLU A 55 -6.38 -43.85 -3.20
CA GLU A 55 -4.92 -44.00 -3.22
C GLU A 55 -4.42 -44.68 -4.50
N GLU A 56 -5.05 -45.80 -4.89
CA GLU A 56 -4.73 -46.54 -6.12
C GLU A 56 -4.83 -45.69 -7.39
N ARG A 57 -5.62 -44.61 -7.34
CA ARG A 57 -5.88 -43.71 -8.46
C ARG A 57 -5.19 -42.36 -8.33
N ALA A 58 -4.33 -42.18 -7.33
CA ALA A 58 -3.69 -40.91 -7.01
C ALA A 58 -4.70 -39.74 -6.98
N CYS A 59 -5.84 -39.97 -6.36
CA CYS A 59 -6.92 -38.99 -6.25
C CYS A 59 -6.50 -37.77 -5.38
N ARG A 60 -7.31 -36.70 -5.41
CA ARG A 60 -7.18 -35.56 -4.47
C ARG A 60 -8.22 -35.55 -3.37
N GLY A 61 -9.25 -36.40 -3.47
CA GLY A 61 -10.26 -36.58 -2.44
C GLY A 61 -11.34 -37.56 -2.86
N TYR A 62 -12.30 -37.82 -1.98
CA TYR A 62 -13.47 -38.66 -2.29
C TYR A 62 -14.73 -38.20 -1.55
N ASN A 63 -15.90 -38.46 -2.12
CA ASN A 63 -17.17 -38.43 -1.39
C ASN A 63 -17.56 -39.85 -1.00
N TYR A 64 -18.06 -40.03 0.21
CA TYR A 64 -18.56 -41.31 0.71
C TYR A 64 -19.95 -41.13 1.33
N ARG A 65 -20.89 -42.01 0.98
CA ARG A 65 -22.25 -42.04 1.51
C ARG A 65 -22.40 -43.26 2.45
N PRO A 66 -22.41 -43.05 3.78
CA PRO A 66 -22.44 -44.17 4.72
C PRO A 66 -23.68 -45.06 4.62
N SER A 67 -24.83 -44.50 4.24
CA SER A 67 -26.11 -45.22 4.16
C SER A 67 -26.15 -46.27 3.05
N THR A 68 -25.43 -46.06 1.94
CA THR A 68 -25.44 -46.95 0.77
C THR A 68 -24.09 -47.56 0.45
N GLY A 69 -23.01 -47.10 1.09
CA GLY A 69 -21.64 -47.47 0.72
C GLY A 69 -21.19 -46.88 -0.62
N GLU A 70 -21.96 -45.96 -1.22
CA GLU A 70 -21.55 -45.28 -2.44
C GLU A 70 -20.28 -44.47 -2.22
N CYS A 71 -19.33 -44.62 -3.14
CA CYS A 71 -18.06 -43.92 -3.13
C CYS A 71 -17.82 -43.20 -4.47
N GLN A 72 -17.35 -41.97 -4.39
CA GLN A 72 -17.00 -41.11 -5.53
C GLN A 72 -15.56 -40.66 -5.37
N VAL A 73 -14.63 -41.30 -6.08
CA VAL A 73 -13.22 -40.88 -6.09
C VAL A 73 -13.08 -39.65 -7.00
N LEU A 74 -12.42 -38.60 -6.50
CA LEU A 74 -12.33 -37.29 -7.14
C LEU A 74 -10.88 -37.02 -7.57
N GLN A 75 -10.70 -36.61 -8.82
CA GLN A 75 -9.37 -36.24 -9.34
C GLN A 75 -8.87 -34.93 -8.74
N ASN A 76 -9.80 -34.06 -8.32
CA ASN A 76 -9.49 -32.69 -7.94
C ASN A 76 -9.97 -32.39 -6.52
N SER A 77 -9.22 -31.56 -5.82
CA SER A 77 -9.58 -31.00 -4.51
C SER A 77 -10.57 -29.86 -4.68
N VAL A 78 -11.22 -29.46 -3.57
CA VAL A 78 -12.08 -28.26 -3.56
C VAL A 78 -11.30 -26.99 -3.89
N CYS A 79 -9.97 -26.98 -3.70
CA CYS A 79 -9.11 -25.84 -3.99
C CYS A 79 -8.62 -25.79 -5.44
N ASP A 80 -8.79 -26.86 -6.24
CA ASP A 80 -8.14 -26.99 -7.55
C ASP A 80 -8.83 -26.15 -8.64
N HIS A 81 -10.15 -25.92 -8.56
CA HIS A 81 -10.90 -25.10 -9.52
C HIS A 81 -12.09 -24.38 -8.88
N HIS A 82 -12.39 -23.17 -9.35
CA HIS A 82 -13.51 -22.34 -8.85
C HIS A 82 -14.92 -22.89 -9.12
N TYR A 83 -15.06 -23.90 -9.99
CA TYR A 83 -16.33 -24.59 -10.23
C TYR A 83 -16.60 -25.72 -9.23
N TYR A 84 -15.65 -26.04 -8.36
CA TYR A 84 -15.78 -27.10 -7.37
C TYR A 84 -16.24 -26.49 -6.05
N TYR A 85 -17.29 -27.07 -5.47
CA TYR A 85 -17.89 -26.54 -4.26
C TYR A 85 -18.52 -27.66 -3.44
N THR A 86 -18.44 -27.52 -2.12
CA THR A 86 -19.13 -28.44 -1.23
C THR A 86 -20.59 -28.04 -1.09
N VAL A 87 -21.50 -28.98 -1.34
CA VAL A 87 -22.93 -28.83 -1.05
C VAL A 87 -23.28 -29.53 0.25
N ARG A 88 -24.19 -28.94 1.03
CA ARG A 88 -24.78 -29.63 2.18
C ARG A 88 -25.51 -30.87 1.69
N SER A 89 -25.18 -32.00 2.28
CA SER A 89 -25.83 -33.27 2.03
C SER A 89 -25.63 -34.14 3.26
N SER A 90 -26.67 -34.22 4.09
CA SER A 90 -26.65 -34.88 5.41
C SER A 90 -26.15 -36.33 5.38
N ASP A 91 -26.29 -36.97 4.22
CA ASP A 91 -25.99 -38.37 4.00
C ASP A 91 -24.63 -38.61 3.33
N TRP A 92 -23.89 -37.54 3.00
CA TRP A 92 -22.56 -37.61 2.41
C TRP A 92 -21.50 -37.05 3.35
N SER A 93 -20.29 -37.56 3.18
CA SER A 93 -19.08 -36.98 3.76
C SER A 93 -18.02 -36.89 2.68
N TRP A 94 -17.41 -35.72 2.58
CA TRP A 94 -16.27 -35.48 1.70
C TRP A 94 -14.96 -35.56 2.48
N TYR A 95 -13.93 -36.10 1.85
CA TYR A 95 -12.59 -36.33 2.38
C TYR A 95 -11.54 -35.80 1.41
N GLN A 96 -10.56 -35.05 1.92
CA GLN A 96 -9.41 -34.58 1.14
C GLN A 96 -8.18 -35.45 1.41
N VAL A 97 -7.43 -35.73 0.35
CA VAL A 97 -6.11 -36.36 0.45
C VAL A 97 -5.06 -35.27 0.57
N VAL A 98 -4.19 -35.39 1.56
CA VAL A 98 -3.18 -34.36 1.85
C VAL A 98 -1.80 -34.98 1.80
N ASP A 99 -0.93 -34.34 1.01
CA ASP A 99 0.40 -34.87 0.72
C ASP A 99 1.30 -34.80 1.97
N ASP A 100 1.07 -33.81 2.85
CA ASP A 100 1.81 -33.59 4.08
C ASP A 100 0.87 -33.02 5.16
N PHE A 101 0.46 -33.87 6.09
CA PHE A 101 -0.43 -33.49 7.19
C PHE A 101 0.22 -32.50 8.16
N THR A 102 1.54 -32.58 8.39
CA THR A 102 2.23 -31.65 9.29
C THR A 102 2.20 -30.24 8.68
N ARG A 103 2.45 -30.14 7.38
CA ARG A 103 2.31 -28.88 6.65
C ARG A 103 0.89 -28.37 6.69
N GLU A 104 -0.11 -29.18 6.37
CA GLU A 104 -1.51 -28.74 6.33
C GLU A 104 -2.04 -28.36 7.73
N SER A 105 -1.68 -29.12 8.77
CA SER A 105 -2.11 -28.82 10.14
C SER A 105 -1.47 -27.57 10.73
N SER A 106 -0.38 -27.09 10.14
CA SER A 106 0.24 -25.80 10.47
C SER A 106 -0.38 -24.59 9.75
N GLN A 107 -1.32 -24.82 8.80
CA GLN A 107 -1.91 -23.75 8.00
C GLN A 107 -2.94 -22.93 8.77
N LEU A 108 -3.09 -21.67 8.37
CA LEU A 108 -3.92 -20.69 9.07
C LEU A 108 -5.38 -21.12 9.16
N LEU A 109 -5.89 -21.80 8.12
CA LEU A 109 -7.27 -22.24 8.05
C LEU A 109 -7.55 -23.54 8.81
N TRP A 110 -6.53 -24.29 9.24
CA TRP A 110 -6.68 -25.64 9.78
C TRP A 110 -7.67 -25.75 10.94
N ASN A 111 -7.64 -24.76 11.83
CA ASN A 111 -8.49 -24.69 13.01
C ASN A 111 -9.77 -23.85 12.82
N LYS A 112 -10.05 -23.42 11.59
CA LYS A 112 -11.21 -22.58 11.29
C LYS A 112 -12.45 -23.44 10.99
N THR A 113 -13.62 -22.89 11.30
CA THR A 113 -14.92 -23.53 11.08
C THR A 113 -15.11 -23.94 9.62
N LEU A 114 -14.61 -23.13 8.67
CA LEU A 114 -14.63 -23.44 7.24
C LEU A 114 -13.83 -24.71 6.88
N CYS A 115 -12.64 -24.91 7.45
CA CYS A 115 -11.89 -26.16 7.28
C CYS A 115 -12.64 -27.33 7.93
N ILE A 116 -13.07 -27.18 9.18
CA ILE A 116 -13.72 -28.25 9.96
C ILE A 116 -15.04 -28.70 9.33
N GLN A 117 -15.89 -27.77 8.89
CA GLN A 117 -17.23 -28.08 8.40
C GLN A 117 -17.26 -28.31 6.89
N ARG A 118 -16.44 -27.60 6.12
CA ARG A 118 -16.55 -27.55 4.66
C ARG A 118 -15.27 -27.98 3.93
N GLY A 119 -14.18 -28.27 4.62
CA GLY A 119 -12.99 -28.81 3.99
C GLY A 119 -12.00 -27.84 3.36
N TYR A 120 -12.21 -26.54 3.55
CA TYR A 120 -11.30 -25.53 3.02
C TYR A 120 -10.07 -25.38 3.92
N CYS A 121 -9.26 -26.44 4.02
CA CYS A 121 -8.12 -26.50 4.94
C CYS A 121 -6.81 -25.98 4.33
N ASN A 122 -6.70 -25.97 2.99
CA ASN A 122 -5.46 -25.62 2.29
C ASN A 122 -5.29 -24.10 2.11
N ASP A 123 -4.09 -23.55 2.32
CA ASP A 123 -3.74 -22.16 1.98
C ASP A 123 -3.91 -21.83 0.48
N SER A 124 -3.89 -22.82 -0.41
CA SER A 124 -4.25 -22.62 -1.82
C SER A 124 -5.72 -22.24 -2.01
N CYS A 125 -6.60 -22.64 -1.09
CA CYS A 125 -7.95 -22.12 -1.00
C CYS A 125 -7.95 -20.65 -0.50
N VAL A 126 -6.99 -20.23 0.34
CA VAL A 126 -6.81 -18.83 0.78
C VAL A 126 -6.40 -17.92 -0.37
N ARG A 127 -5.41 -18.35 -1.18
CA ARG A 127 -4.95 -17.58 -2.35
C ARG A 127 -6.04 -17.31 -3.39
N ARG A 128 -7.17 -18.03 -3.33
CA ARG A 128 -8.34 -17.84 -4.22
C ARG A 128 -9.52 -17.14 -3.55
N LEU A 129 -9.38 -16.68 -2.30
CA LEU A 129 -10.35 -15.77 -1.68
C LEU A 129 -10.33 -14.38 -2.35
N ASP A 130 -9.28 -14.06 -3.11
CA ASP A 130 -9.24 -12.97 -4.09
C ASP A 130 -10.20 -13.18 -5.29
N GLU A 131 -10.73 -14.39 -5.53
CA GLU A 131 -11.33 -14.74 -6.83
C GLU A 131 -12.71 -15.42 -6.81
N ASN A 132 -13.08 -16.20 -5.79
CA ASN A 132 -14.34 -16.96 -5.80
C ASN A 132 -15.03 -17.20 -4.43
N CYS A 133 -15.50 -16.17 -3.71
CA CYS A 133 -16.52 -16.33 -2.67
C CYS A 133 -17.84 -16.81 -3.30
N ARG A 134 -18.55 -17.75 -2.69
CA ARG A 134 -19.93 -18.10 -3.11
C ARG A 134 -20.95 -17.77 -2.02
N TYR A 135 -20.46 -17.56 -0.81
CA TYR A 135 -21.23 -17.21 0.37
C TYR A 135 -20.53 -16.07 1.11
N ALA A 136 -21.30 -15.14 1.66
CA ALA A 136 -20.75 -13.99 2.39
C ALA A 136 -19.86 -14.43 3.57
N ASP A 137 -20.17 -15.58 4.19
CA ASP A 137 -19.43 -16.17 5.31
C ASP A 137 -17.96 -16.47 4.97
N GLN A 138 -17.65 -16.76 3.69
CA GLN A 138 -16.27 -17.00 3.24
C GLN A 138 -15.44 -15.70 3.23
N CYS A 139 -16.09 -14.54 3.22
CA CYS A 139 -15.43 -13.24 3.31
C CYS A 139 -15.42 -12.67 4.74
N ALA A 140 -16.26 -13.19 5.63
CA ALA A 140 -16.43 -12.66 6.99
C ALA A 140 -15.36 -13.15 7.97
N GLU A 141 -14.83 -14.37 7.77
CA GLU A 141 -13.83 -14.95 8.69
C GLU A 141 -12.38 -14.49 8.44
N LEU A 142 -12.13 -13.76 7.35
CA LEU A 142 -10.80 -13.27 6.99
C LEU A 142 -10.54 -11.81 7.40
N VAL A 143 -11.57 -11.02 7.75
CA VAL A 143 -11.49 -9.56 7.71
C VAL A 143 -12.20 -8.85 8.87
N SER A 144 -11.60 -7.80 9.42
CA SER A 144 -12.28 -6.75 10.20
C SER A 144 -12.97 -5.73 9.25
N GLY A 145 -14.23 -5.98 8.90
CA GLY A 145 -15.02 -5.04 8.07
C GLY A 145 -16.18 -5.68 7.33
N ARG A 146 -17.10 -4.87 6.79
CA ARG A 146 -18.19 -5.38 5.94
C ARG A 146 -17.65 -5.81 4.58
N THR A 147 -17.37 -7.09 4.43
CA THR A 147 -17.19 -7.72 3.12
C THR A 147 -18.55 -8.16 2.57
N ARG A 148 -18.71 -8.08 1.25
CA ARG A 148 -19.84 -8.69 0.54
C ARG A 148 -19.30 -9.56 -0.57
N CYS A 149 -19.93 -10.72 -0.74
CA CYS A 149 -19.65 -11.55 -1.87
C CYS A 149 -20.38 -11.04 -3.11
N SER A 150 -19.67 -10.62 -4.16
CA SER A 150 -20.27 -10.08 -5.38
C SER A 150 -19.54 -10.61 -6.61
N TRP A 151 -20.29 -11.21 -7.55
CA TRP A 151 -19.75 -11.92 -8.72
C TRP A 151 -18.65 -12.90 -8.37
N TYR A 152 -18.91 -13.59 -7.27
CA TYR A 152 -17.99 -14.48 -6.64
C TYR A 152 -16.69 -13.83 -6.13
N ARG A 153 -16.53 -12.52 -6.00
CA ARG A 153 -15.32 -11.96 -5.36
C ARG A 153 -15.67 -11.38 -4.00
N CYS A 154 -14.78 -11.59 -3.02
CA CYS A 154 -14.88 -10.85 -1.77
C CYS A 154 -14.62 -9.38 -2.10
N LEU A 155 -15.68 -8.58 -2.10
CA LEU A 155 -15.59 -7.14 -2.25
C LEU A 155 -15.76 -6.50 -0.89
N CYS A 156 -15.00 -5.45 -0.62
CA CYS A 156 -15.28 -4.60 0.51
C CYS A 156 -16.54 -3.78 0.22
N SER A 157 -17.42 -3.56 1.21
CA SER A 157 -18.78 -3.08 0.95
C SER A 157 -18.90 -1.62 0.51
N TYR A 158 -17.80 -0.92 0.21
CA TYR A 158 -17.79 0.48 -0.19
C TYR A 158 -16.67 0.78 -1.19
N SER A 159 -16.82 1.84 -2.00
CA SER A 159 -15.83 2.31 -2.98
C SER A 159 -14.48 2.71 -2.38
N ASN A 160 -14.44 2.91 -1.06
CA ASN A 160 -13.27 3.40 -0.34
C ASN A 160 -12.46 2.28 0.29
N TRP A 161 -12.74 1.01 -0.04
CA TRP A 161 -12.08 -0.15 0.54
C TRP A 161 -11.65 -1.11 -0.56
N LYS A 162 -10.41 -1.61 -0.47
CA LYS A 162 -9.80 -2.55 -1.39
C LYS A 162 -9.40 -3.82 -0.65
N PHE A 163 -9.76 -4.94 -1.24
CA PHE A 163 -9.36 -6.25 -0.74
C PHE A 163 -7.87 -6.47 -1.04
N ASN A 164 -7.11 -6.85 -0.02
CA ASN A 164 -5.69 -7.17 -0.09
C ASN A 164 -5.48 -8.58 0.46
N GLU A 165 -5.73 -9.58 -0.40
CA GLU A 165 -5.48 -11.03 -0.22
C GLU A 165 -6.15 -11.70 0.99
N THR A 166 -6.03 -11.09 2.18
CA THR A 166 -6.67 -11.49 3.43
C THR A 166 -7.50 -10.39 4.08
N LEU A 167 -7.37 -9.10 3.71
CA LEU A 167 -7.98 -7.98 4.45
C LEU A 167 -8.76 -7.02 3.55
N CYS A 168 -9.86 -6.44 4.04
CA CYS A 168 -10.38 -5.18 3.48
C CYS A 168 -9.65 -4.02 4.11
N LEU A 169 -8.77 -3.41 3.33
CA LEU A 169 -8.09 -2.18 3.71
C LEU A 169 -8.82 -1.01 3.07
N PRO A 170 -8.76 0.20 3.65
CA PRO A 170 -9.16 1.40 2.93
C PRO A 170 -8.40 1.46 1.59
N ASP A 171 -9.10 1.68 0.47
CA ASP A 171 -8.50 1.90 -0.86
C ASP A 171 -7.50 3.06 -0.83
N TYR A 172 -7.70 3.95 0.15
CA TYR A 172 -6.72 4.92 0.54
C TYR A 172 -6.75 5.23 2.04
N THR A 173 -5.58 5.32 2.65
CA THR A 173 -5.44 6.01 3.94
C THR A 173 -4.83 7.38 3.68
N GLU A 174 -5.63 8.43 3.82
CA GLU A 174 -5.12 9.80 3.87
C GLU A 174 -4.61 10.05 5.28
N LEU A 175 -3.32 10.39 5.38
CA LEU A 175 -2.66 10.67 6.64
C LEU A 175 -2.27 12.15 6.60
N LEU A 176 -2.86 12.89 7.53
CA LEU A 176 -2.48 14.26 7.78
C LEU A 176 -1.43 14.20 8.89
N THR A 177 -0.29 14.86 8.70
CA THR A 177 0.72 15.02 9.75
C THR A 177 1.19 16.45 9.75
N ASP A 178 1.68 16.92 10.90
CA ASP A 178 2.41 18.18 11.01
C ASP A 178 3.69 18.19 10.17
N GLY A 179 4.06 17.00 9.67
CA GLY A 179 5.19 16.77 8.81
C GLY A 179 6.47 16.51 9.57
N ARG A 180 6.57 16.70 10.88
CA ARG A 180 7.85 16.66 11.62
C ARG A 180 8.33 15.24 11.93
N HIS A 181 7.41 14.29 12.03
CA HIS A 181 7.70 12.91 12.42
C HIS A 181 7.36 11.92 11.30
N PRO A 182 8.18 10.86 11.09
CA PRO A 182 7.91 9.82 10.12
C PRO A 182 6.61 9.08 10.43
N VAL A 183 5.70 9.08 9.46
CA VAL A 183 4.52 8.24 9.46
C VAL A 183 4.89 6.91 8.80
N TRP A 184 4.83 5.83 9.57
CA TRP A 184 5.30 4.50 9.16
C TRP A 184 4.16 3.58 8.69
N LYS A 185 4.44 2.81 7.64
CA LYS A 185 3.64 1.69 7.15
C LYS A 185 4.48 0.42 7.08
N GLU A 186 3.87 -0.75 7.23
CA GLU A 186 4.47 -2.05 7.03
C GLU A 186 4.22 -2.53 5.59
N ALA A 187 5.29 -3.00 4.96
CA ALA A 187 5.27 -3.66 3.66
C ALA A 187 4.92 -5.14 3.86
N VAL A 188 3.64 -5.48 3.78
CA VAL A 188 3.17 -6.87 3.88
C VAL A 188 3.36 -7.63 2.57
N ASN A 189 3.37 -8.97 2.64
CA ASN A 189 3.39 -9.87 1.48
C ASN A 189 4.55 -9.65 0.50
N SER A 190 5.74 -9.33 1.01
CA SER A 190 6.94 -9.05 0.20
C SER A 190 6.75 -7.87 -0.77
N LEU A 191 5.84 -6.95 -0.46
CA LEU A 191 5.65 -5.71 -1.22
C LEU A 191 6.99 -4.96 -1.26
N CYS A 192 7.48 -4.72 -2.47
CA CYS A 192 8.73 -3.98 -2.68
C CYS A 192 8.51 -2.64 -3.41
N TYR A 193 7.31 -2.08 -3.29
CA TYR A 193 6.99 -0.76 -3.81
C TYR A 193 5.90 -0.06 -2.99
N ALA A 194 5.89 1.27 -3.01
CA ALA A 194 4.93 2.11 -2.31
C ALA A 194 4.55 3.29 -3.20
N SER A 195 3.25 3.56 -3.27
CA SER A 195 2.70 4.72 -3.93
C SER A 195 2.12 5.71 -2.95
N LEU A 196 2.49 6.95 -3.14
CA LEU A 196 2.24 8.07 -2.25
C LEU A 196 1.64 9.21 -3.06
N TYR A 197 0.54 9.80 -2.61
CA TYR A 197 0.24 11.18 -2.94
C TYR A 197 0.92 12.04 -1.91
N VAL A 198 1.61 13.08 -2.34
CA VAL A 198 2.43 13.95 -1.52
C VAL A 198 2.06 15.39 -1.86
N ARG A 199 1.61 16.13 -0.85
CA ARG A 199 1.33 17.57 -0.93
C ARG A 199 2.19 18.25 0.11
N ALA A 200 3.36 18.74 -0.29
CA ALA A 200 4.33 19.35 0.62
C ALA A 200 4.80 20.70 0.09
N ASN A 201 5.26 21.56 0.99
CA ASN A 201 5.82 22.87 0.66
C ASN A 201 7.35 22.88 0.52
N HIS A 202 7.98 21.82 0.99
CA HIS A 202 9.43 21.66 1.05
C HIS A 202 9.83 20.22 0.73
N THR A 203 11.04 19.86 1.14
CA THR A 203 11.63 18.52 1.06
C THR A 203 10.76 17.47 1.75
N VAL A 204 10.70 16.28 1.15
CA VAL A 204 10.04 15.09 1.69
C VAL A 204 11.09 14.02 1.92
N GLN A 205 11.11 13.43 3.10
CA GLN A 205 11.94 12.29 3.45
C GLN A 205 11.09 11.02 3.46
N ILE A 206 11.56 10.01 2.74
CA ILE A 206 10.98 8.67 2.73
C ILE A 206 12.00 7.73 3.35
N ILE A 207 11.60 6.96 4.35
CA ILE A 207 12.46 6.03 5.05
C ILE A 207 12.02 4.61 4.69
N LEU A 208 12.94 3.75 4.27
CA LEU A 208 12.69 2.33 4.05
C LEU A 208 13.53 1.55 5.05
N ALA A 209 12.92 0.85 6.00
CA ALA A 209 13.64 0.20 7.10
C ALA A 209 13.32 -1.30 7.20
N GLU A 210 14.31 -2.10 7.61
CA GLU A 210 14.11 -3.54 7.88
C GLU A 210 13.33 -3.81 9.18
N GLY A 211 13.36 -2.85 10.12
CA GLY A 211 12.70 -2.93 11.43
C GLY A 211 12.21 -1.56 11.93
N TYR A 212 11.35 -1.60 12.94
CA TYR A 212 10.68 -0.46 13.57
C TYR A 212 10.74 -0.62 15.11
N PRO A 213 10.81 0.45 15.97
CA PRO A 213 10.85 1.89 15.69
C PRO A 213 12.26 2.48 15.52
N ALA A 214 13.29 1.77 15.96
CA ALA A 214 14.69 2.18 15.81
C ALA A 214 15.21 1.58 14.50
N PRO A 215 15.34 2.35 13.41
CA PRO A 215 15.71 1.79 12.13
C PRO A 215 17.17 1.34 12.23
N GLY A 216 17.39 0.02 12.32
CA GLY A 216 18.72 -0.56 12.21
C GLY A 216 19.28 -0.27 10.81
N ASN A 217 19.09 -1.21 9.89
CA ASN A 217 19.38 -0.94 8.49
C ASN A 217 18.23 -0.17 7.83
N PHE A 218 18.53 0.98 7.21
CA PHE A 218 17.54 1.76 6.48
C PHE A 218 18.10 2.48 5.25
N TYR A 219 17.20 2.79 4.33
CA TYR A 219 17.35 3.83 3.31
C TYR A 219 16.58 5.06 3.75
N GLU A 220 17.20 6.23 3.69
CA GLU A 220 16.54 7.52 3.81
C GLU A 220 16.66 8.24 2.47
N LEU A 221 15.52 8.45 1.81
CA LEU A 221 15.41 9.16 0.55
C LEU A 221 14.91 10.57 0.83
N THR A 222 15.80 11.55 0.76
CA THR A 222 15.45 12.97 0.85
C THR A 222 15.20 13.51 -0.54
N ILE A 223 13.95 13.89 -0.81
CA ILE A 223 13.46 14.37 -2.10
C ILE A 223 13.09 15.84 -1.92
N GLY A 224 13.82 16.76 -2.54
CA GLY A 224 13.54 18.18 -2.40
C GLY A 224 14.10 19.01 -3.54
N GLU A 225 13.81 20.30 -3.48
CA GLU A 225 14.40 21.30 -4.36
C GLU A 225 15.60 21.93 -3.68
N VAL A 226 16.71 22.02 -4.40
CA VAL A 226 17.93 22.71 -3.95
C VAL A 226 18.31 23.69 -5.03
N GLY A 227 18.05 24.97 -4.77
CA GLY A 227 18.17 26.04 -5.77
C GLY A 227 17.21 25.81 -6.94
N ASN A 228 17.72 25.87 -8.17
CA ASN A 228 16.94 25.65 -9.39
C ASN A 228 16.83 24.17 -9.81
N GLY A 229 17.32 23.23 -8.99
CA GLY A 229 17.43 21.82 -9.32
C GLY A 229 16.64 20.91 -8.39
N ARG A 230 16.42 19.67 -8.84
CA ARG A 230 15.86 18.58 -8.02
C ARG A 230 16.99 17.75 -7.43
N ARG A 231 16.94 17.51 -6.13
CA ARG A 231 17.89 16.66 -5.41
C ARG A 231 17.17 15.44 -4.85
N VAL A 232 17.67 14.27 -5.21
CA VAL A 232 17.35 13.02 -4.51
C VAL A 232 18.63 12.59 -3.81
N GLN A 233 18.60 12.60 -2.49
CA GLN A 233 19.69 12.10 -1.67
C GLN A 233 19.25 10.78 -1.06
N VAL A 234 20.07 9.74 -1.23
CA VAL A 234 19.87 8.45 -0.58
C VAL A 234 20.92 8.30 0.50
N ARG A 235 20.50 8.06 1.73
CA ARG A 235 21.37 7.74 2.85
C ARG A 235 21.13 6.31 3.27
N ARG A 236 22.19 5.51 3.38
CA ARG A 236 22.16 4.14 3.91
C ARG A 236 22.99 4.07 5.18
N ASN A 237 22.37 3.78 6.32
CA ASN A 237 23.05 3.61 7.61
C ASN A 237 24.07 4.72 7.91
N GLY A 238 23.70 5.97 7.63
CA GLY A 238 24.61 7.11 7.81
C GLY A 238 25.38 7.54 6.54
N VAL A 239 25.64 6.64 5.59
CA VAL A 239 26.42 6.92 4.36
C VAL A 239 25.54 7.59 3.31
N THR A 240 25.93 8.77 2.85
CA THR A 240 25.16 9.57 1.89
C THR A 240 25.64 9.40 0.45
N VAL A 241 24.72 9.03 -0.43
CA VAL A 241 24.86 9.10 -1.90
C VAL A 241 23.97 10.24 -2.40
N VAL A 242 24.60 11.33 -2.86
CA VAL A 242 23.87 12.48 -3.42
C VAL A 242 23.78 12.32 -4.93
N ILE A 243 22.55 12.32 -5.48
CA ILE A 243 22.33 12.33 -6.92
C ILE A 243 21.59 13.62 -7.26
N THR A 244 22.31 14.53 -7.91
CA THR A 244 21.76 15.80 -8.40
C THR A 244 21.34 15.60 -9.85
N THR A 245 20.06 15.82 -10.16
CA THR A 245 19.59 15.77 -11.55
C THR A 245 19.60 17.19 -12.09
N THR A 246 20.60 17.51 -12.93
CA THR A 246 20.66 18.81 -13.61
C THR A 246 19.87 18.71 -14.91
N THR A 247 18.77 19.45 -15.01
CA THR A 247 18.03 19.57 -16.27
C THR A 247 18.83 20.47 -17.21
N THR A 248 19.59 19.88 -18.13
CA THR A 248 20.26 20.65 -19.19
C THR A 248 19.27 20.89 -20.32
N THR A 249 18.76 22.11 -20.44
CA THR A 249 17.97 22.53 -21.62
C THR A 249 18.93 22.84 -22.77
N THR A 250 19.05 21.92 -23.73
CA THR A 250 19.83 22.18 -24.95
C THR A 250 18.98 22.99 -25.93
N THR A 251 19.21 24.30 -26.00
CA THR A 251 18.63 25.13 -27.06
C THR A 251 19.41 24.91 -28.35
N THR A 252 18.78 24.29 -29.35
CA THR A 252 19.38 24.16 -30.69
C THR A 252 19.01 25.41 -31.50
N THR A 253 19.99 26.27 -31.75
CA THR A 253 19.81 27.45 -32.60
C THR A 253 20.09 27.06 -34.05
N THR A 254 19.04 27.03 -34.89
CA THR A 254 19.19 26.82 -36.33
C THR A 254 19.47 28.16 -37.01
N THR A 255 20.69 28.38 -37.47
CA THR A 255 21.01 29.56 -38.29
C THR A 255 20.59 29.31 -39.74
N GLN A 256 19.60 30.06 -40.23
CA GLN A 256 19.18 30.00 -41.62
C GLN A 256 19.92 31.09 -42.41
N THR A 257 20.75 30.69 -43.37
CA THR A 257 21.43 31.63 -44.28
C THR A 257 20.51 31.94 -45.45
N THR A 258 20.01 33.16 -45.53
CA THR A 258 19.21 33.63 -46.68
C THR A 258 20.14 34.30 -47.69
N THR A 259 20.29 33.72 -48.88
CA THR A 259 21.02 34.34 -50.00
C THR A 259 20.03 35.14 -50.85
N THR A 260 20.11 36.47 -50.81
CA THR A 260 19.30 37.34 -51.68
C THR A 260 20.06 37.58 -52.99
N ALA A 261 19.52 37.07 -54.10
CA ALA A 261 20.01 37.41 -55.44
C ALA A 261 19.28 38.68 -55.94
N THR A 262 20.04 39.74 -56.22
CA THR A 262 19.51 40.98 -56.82
C THR A 262 19.62 40.88 -58.34
N THR A 263 18.49 40.80 -59.02
CA THR A 263 18.44 40.81 -60.50
C THR A 263 18.23 42.26 -60.98
N THR A 264 19.23 42.85 -61.63
CA THR A 264 19.12 44.17 -62.26
C THR A 264 18.62 44.01 -63.69
N THR A 265 17.38 44.43 -63.96
CA THR A 265 16.79 44.41 -65.30
C THR A 265 17.12 45.71 -66.04
N THR A 266 17.94 45.64 -67.10
CA THR A 266 18.16 46.78 -68.01
C THR A 266 17.07 46.79 -69.08
N ALA A 267 16.19 47.79 -69.06
CA ALA A 267 15.19 48.00 -70.10
C ALA A 267 15.86 48.52 -71.39
N ARG A 268 15.66 47.81 -72.50
CA ARG A 268 16.03 48.27 -73.85
C ARG A 268 14.73 48.52 -74.62
N SER A 269 14.50 49.77 -74.99
CA SER A 269 13.40 50.19 -75.85
C SER A 269 13.75 49.94 -77.32
N SER A 270 12.93 49.17 -78.03
CA SER A 270 12.86 49.24 -79.48
C SER A 270 11.42 49.01 -79.94
N SER A 271 10.92 50.05 -80.61
CA SER A 271 9.70 50.09 -81.41
C SER A 271 9.70 49.07 -82.53
N SER A 272 8.58 48.38 -82.74
CA SER A 272 7.83 48.39 -84.01
C SER A 272 6.69 47.38 -83.99
N ASN A 273 5.53 47.84 -84.43
CA ASN A 273 4.25 47.15 -84.56
C ASN A 273 4.34 45.82 -85.33
N CYS A 274 3.54 44.84 -84.90
CA CYS A 274 2.63 44.13 -85.80
C CYS A 274 1.48 43.49 -85.01
N THR A 275 0.30 43.67 -85.58
CA THR A 275 -1.06 43.42 -85.12
C THR A 275 -1.38 41.93 -84.96
N ALA A 276 -2.15 41.55 -83.94
CA ALA A 276 -2.83 40.26 -83.91
C ALA A 276 -4.32 40.46 -83.59
N LEU A 277 -5.15 40.09 -84.58
CA LEU A 277 -6.57 39.86 -84.45
C LEU A 277 -6.82 38.61 -83.59
N GLY A 278 -7.81 38.72 -82.71
CA GLY A 278 -8.95 37.81 -82.69
C GLY A 278 -8.73 36.31 -82.41
N ASN A 279 -9.16 35.95 -81.21
CA ASN A 279 -10.06 34.84 -80.90
C ASN A 279 -9.57 33.38 -80.75
N ASP A 280 -10.06 32.86 -79.62
CA ASP A 280 -10.66 31.55 -79.38
C ASP A 280 -9.79 30.33 -79.02
N THR A 281 -9.89 30.02 -77.71
CA THR A 281 -10.27 28.75 -77.07
C THR A 281 -9.74 27.40 -77.60
N VAL A 282 -9.44 26.55 -76.60
CA VAL A 282 -9.51 25.07 -76.57
C VAL A 282 -8.15 24.33 -76.47
N SER A 283 -8.02 23.63 -75.33
CA SER A 283 -7.48 22.27 -75.09
C SER A 283 -6.37 21.71 -75.98
N GLY A 284 -5.34 21.15 -75.34
CA GLY A 284 -4.68 19.95 -75.87
C GLY A 284 -3.25 19.71 -75.37
N ASN A 285 -3.05 18.55 -74.76
CA ASN A 285 -1.78 17.84 -74.62
C ASN A 285 -0.97 17.83 -75.93
N GLY A 286 0.36 17.84 -75.85
CA GLY A 286 1.18 17.45 -76.98
C GLY A 286 2.63 17.85 -76.84
N THR A 287 3.50 16.85 -76.82
CA THR A 287 4.95 16.91 -76.87
C THR A 287 5.50 17.46 -78.19
N ASP A 288 6.77 17.83 -78.10
CA ASP A 288 7.84 17.64 -79.09
C ASP A 288 8.30 18.78 -80.01
N THR A 289 9.64 18.94 -79.91
CA THR A 289 10.64 19.25 -80.93
C THR A 289 10.51 20.51 -81.80
N GLY A 290 11.45 21.42 -81.55
CA GLY A 290 12.54 21.68 -82.49
C GLY A 290 12.27 22.68 -83.62
N CYS A 291 12.95 23.82 -83.56
CA CYS A 291 13.49 24.51 -84.74
C CYS A 291 14.73 25.32 -84.33
N GLU A 292 15.87 24.89 -84.86
CA GLU A 292 17.10 25.67 -84.95
C GLU A 292 16.91 26.86 -85.91
N SER A 293 17.54 27.99 -85.61
CA SER A 293 18.19 28.84 -86.62
C SER A 293 19.12 29.84 -85.96
N ASP A 294 20.41 29.56 -86.13
CA ASP A 294 21.45 30.45 -86.63
C ASP A 294 21.57 31.88 -86.07
N GLY A 295 22.66 32.04 -85.32
CA GLY A 295 23.70 33.01 -85.70
C GLY A 295 23.38 34.47 -85.44
N ASN A 296 23.75 34.96 -84.25
CA ASN A 296 24.26 36.32 -84.18
C ASN A 296 25.35 36.50 -83.11
N THR A 297 26.28 37.35 -83.51
CA THR A 297 27.64 37.53 -83.02
C THR A 297 27.68 38.36 -81.74
N THR A 298 28.41 37.84 -80.76
CA THR A 298 29.22 38.49 -79.72
C THR A 298 28.98 39.97 -79.40
N THR A 299 28.65 40.26 -78.14
CA THR A 299 29.28 41.36 -77.38
C THR A 299 29.38 40.94 -75.91
N THR A 300 30.51 40.37 -75.51
CA THR A 300 30.82 40.05 -74.12
C THR A 300 31.22 41.34 -73.41
N SER A 301 30.29 41.95 -72.67
CA SER A 301 30.63 42.93 -71.64
C SER A 301 30.81 42.18 -70.33
N THR A 302 32.08 41.97 -69.94
CA THR A 302 32.43 41.44 -68.61
C THR A 302 32.12 42.51 -67.56
N THR A 303 30.96 42.41 -66.92
CA THR A 303 30.67 43.20 -65.71
C THR A 303 31.26 42.47 -64.52
N THR A 304 32.41 42.92 -64.03
CA THR A 304 33.01 42.44 -62.79
C THR A 304 32.11 42.85 -61.62
N THR A 305 31.24 41.95 -61.15
CA THR A 305 30.48 42.18 -59.92
C THR A 305 31.41 41.90 -58.73
N SER A 306 32.00 42.95 -58.16
CA SER A 306 32.66 42.87 -56.87
C SER A 306 31.60 42.67 -55.79
N THR A 307 31.33 41.41 -55.44
CA THR A 307 30.60 41.07 -54.21
C THR A 307 31.56 41.26 -53.05
N THR A 308 31.54 42.44 -52.43
CA THR A 308 32.14 42.61 -51.11
C THR A 308 31.27 41.82 -50.12
N PRO A 309 31.76 40.75 -49.47
CA PRO A 309 31.00 40.07 -48.43
C PRO A 309 30.87 41.03 -47.24
N THR A 310 29.76 41.76 -47.15
CA THR A 310 29.42 42.47 -45.93
C THR A 310 29.02 41.43 -44.90
N THR A 311 29.97 41.06 -44.04
CA THR A 311 29.69 40.23 -42.86
C THR A 311 28.96 41.12 -41.87
N THR A 312 27.63 41.17 -41.95
CA THR A 312 26.82 41.79 -40.92
C THR A 312 26.80 40.83 -39.72
N THR A 313 27.68 41.06 -38.75
CA THR A 313 27.63 40.36 -37.47
C THR A 313 26.41 40.86 -36.71
N THR A 314 25.25 40.22 -36.93
CA THR A 314 24.07 40.45 -36.11
C THR A 314 24.29 39.74 -34.79
N THR A 315 24.71 40.48 -33.76
CA THR A 315 24.72 39.97 -32.38
C THR A 315 23.28 39.85 -31.90
N THR A 316 22.65 38.70 -32.16
CA THR A 316 21.37 38.37 -31.54
C THR A 316 21.63 37.96 -30.09
N THR A 317 21.48 38.89 -29.17
CA THR A 317 21.45 38.58 -27.73
C THR A 317 20.21 37.72 -27.46
N THR A 318 20.40 36.41 -27.44
CA THR A 318 19.34 35.48 -27.07
C THR A 318 19.28 35.47 -25.55
N THR A 319 18.35 36.24 -24.99
CA THR A 319 18.04 36.16 -23.56
C THR A 319 17.34 34.81 -23.33
N THR A 320 18.10 33.79 -22.94
CA THR A 320 17.53 32.50 -22.56
C THR A 320 16.84 32.67 -21.22
N THR A 321 15.56 33.01 -21.23
CA THR A 321 14.74 32.99 -20.02
C THR A 321 14.54 31.53 -19.63
N THR A 322 15.42 30.99 -18.79
CA THR A 322 15.25 29.66 -18.23
C THR A 322 14.07 29.71 -17.26
N THR A 323 12.89 29.30 -17.72
CA THR A 323 11.77 29.06 -16.81
C THR A 323 12.20 27.94 -15.86
N PRO A 324 12.20 28.17 -14.53
CA PRO A 324 12.55 27.12 -13.59
C PRO A 324 11.61 25.92 -13.80
N PRO A 325 12.13 24.68 -13.72
CA PRO A 325 11.28 23.50 -13.83
C PRO A 325 10.15 23.60 -12.81
N PRO A 326 8.92 23.16 -13.16
CA PRO A 326 7.80 23.21 -12.24
C PRO A 326 8.15 22.45 -10.95
N PRO A 327 7.73 22.98 -9.78
CA PRO A 327 8.14 22.43 -8.53
C PRO A 327 7.64 20.99 -8.37
N LEU A 328 8.46 20.15 -7.73
CA LEU A 328 8.20 18.73 -7.55
C LEU A 328 7.03 18.50 -6.60
N PHE A 329 6.87 19.39 -5.61
CA PHE A 329 5.76 19.39 -4.66
C PHE A 329 5.08 20.77 -4.65
N SER A 330 3.85 20.81 -4.15
CA SER A 330 3.08 22.04 -4.04
C SER A 330 2.09 21.91 -2.89
N GLU A 331 1.95 22.97 -2.08
CA GLU A 331 0.91 23.03 -1.04
C GLU A 331 -0.50 22.97 -1.62
N SER A 332 -0.70 23.44 -2.85
CA SER A 332 -2.02 23.52 -3.48
C SER A 332 -2.38 22.28 -4.28
N SER A 333 -1.45 21.36 -4.57
CA SER A 333 -1.76 20.15 -5.34
C SER A 333 -0.99 18.92 -4.88
N SER A 334 -1.71 17.82 -4.66
CA SER A 334 -1.10 16.53 -4.37
C SER A 334 -0.41 15.99 -5.63
N LYS A 335 0.85 15.56 -5.47
CA LYS A 335 1.66 14.95 -6.52
C LYS A 335 1.82 13.46 -6.24
N TYR A 336 1.82 12.67 -7.29
CA TYR A 336 2.02 11.24 -7.14
C TYR A 336 3.50 10.90 -7.13
N LEU A 337 3.90 10.03 -6.22
CA LEU A 337 5.23 9.51 -6.07
C LEU A 337 5.19 8.00 -5.83
N SER A 338 5.84 7.21 -6.69
CA SER A 338 6.12 5.80 -6.43
C SER A 338 7.56 5.62 -6.00
N VAL A 339 7.77 4.81 -4.97
CA VAL A 339 9.07 4.32 -4.53
C VAL A 339 9.12 2.82 -4.71
N TYR A 340 10.16 2.29 -5.34
CA TYR A 340 10.37 0.85 -5.54
C TYR A 340 11.72 0.45 -4.94
N TRP A 341 11.80 -0.71 -4.30
CA TRP A 341 13.02 -1.26 -3.69
C TRP A 341 13.27 -2.75 -4.03
N CYS A 342 12.76 -3.21 -5.18
CA CYS A 342 12.85 -4.61 -5.62
C CYS A 342 14.22 -4.95 -6.23
N GLY A 343 14.69 -6.19 -6.04
CA GLY A 343 15.85 -6.73 -6.78
C GLY A 343 17.17 -5.97 -6.53
N GLY A 344 17.24 -5.26 -5.42
CA GLY A 344 18.34 -4.36 -5.06
C GLY A 344 18.41 -3.07 -5.84
N TYR A 345 17.33 -2.68 -6.48
CA TYR A 345 17.19 -1.36 -7.07
C TYR A 345 16.23 -0.50 -6.28
N LEU A 346 16.64 0.73 -6.03
CA LEU A 346 15.83 1.80 -5.48
C LEU A 346 15.42 2.75 -6.62
N TYR A 347 14.13 2.85 -6.90
CA TYR A 347 13.61 3.77 -7.92
C TYR A 347 12.59 4.74 -7.32
N ILE A 348 12.62 5.97 -7.83
CA ILE A 348 11.57 6.95 -7.56
C ILE A 348 10.99 7.40 -8.90
N SER A 349 9.67 7.34 -9.02
CA SER A 349 8.98 7.74 -10.25
C SER A 349 7.70 8.51 -9.95
N PRO A 350 7.46 9.68 -10.59
CA PRO A 350 6.14 10.25 -10.68
C PRO A 350 5.28 9.38 -11.61
N LEU A 351 4.10 8.95 -11.15
CA LEU A 351 3.27 8.00 -11.90
C LEU A 351 2.94 8.44 -13.33
N GLY A 352 2.77 7.45 -14.20
CA GLY A 352 2.21 7.60 -15.54
C GLY A 352 3.22 7.92 -16.63
N ARG A 353 4.51 8.06 -16.29
CA ARG A 353 5.59 8.18 -17.26
C ARG A 353 6.57 7.06 -16.95
N GLY A 354 6.78 6.13 -17.89
CA GLY A 354 7.70 4.99 -17.75
C GLY A 354 9.18 5.38 -17.60
N PHE A 355 9.48 6.57 -17.10
CA PHE A 355 10.81 7.10 -16.86
C PHE A 355 11.01 7.28 -15.36
N SER A 356 11.98 6.56 -14.80
CA SER A 356 12.43 6.79 -13.44
C SER A 356 13.03 8.19 -13.33
N SER A 357 12.54 9.00 -12.39
CA SER A 357 13.24 10.25 -12.05
C SER A 357 14.53 9.98 -11.28
N PHE A 358 14.63 8.80 -10.67
CA PHE A 358 15.80 8.32 -9.95
C PHE A 358 15.89 6.79 -10.01
N SER A 359 17.10 6.28 -10.17
CA SER A 359 17.43 4.87 -10.04
C SER A 359 18.78 4.69 -9.36
N TRP A 360 18.86 3.84 -8.36
CA TRP A 360 20.11 3.45 -7.73
C TRP A 360 20.12 1.94 -7.50
N ARG A 361 21.27 1.29 -7.70
CA ARG A 361 21.44 -0.14 -7.44
C ARG A 361 22.31 -0.32 -6.21
N ASP A 362 21.75 -0.89 -5.17
CA ASP A 362 22.49 -1.25 -3.96
C ASP A 362 23.18 -2.61 -4.18
N PRO A 363 24.52 -2.71 -4.08
CA PRO A 363 25.22 -3.99 -4.17
C PRO A 363 24.86 -4.97 -3.05
N SER A 364 24.35 -4.49 -1.92
CA SER A 364 23.91 -5.30 -0.78
C SER A 364 22.55 -4.80 -0.30
N PRO A 365 21.46 -5.13 -1.03
CA PRO A 365 20.19 -4.48 -0.81
C PRO A 365 19.53 -4.88 0.49
N LEU A 366 18.93 -3.91 1.16
CA LEU A 366 18.08 -4.13 2.33
C LEU A 366 16.81 -4.84 1.92
N ARG A 367 16.13 -5.43 2.90
CA ARG A 367 14.76 -5.93 2.76
C ARG A 367 13.81 -5.08 3.62
N PRO A 368 13.46 -3.86 3.18
CA PRO A 368 12.56 -3.01 3.93
C PRO A 368 11.23 -3.72 4.18
N ASN A 369 10.89 -3.84 5.46
CA ASN A 369 9.57 -4.26 5.93
C ASN A 369 8.72 -3.03 6.30
N TYR A 370 9.31 -1.84 6.36
CA TYR A 370 8.63 -0.62 6.76
C TYR A 370 8.95 0.54 5.81
N VAL A 371 7.95 1.40 5.59
CA VAL A 371 8.00 2.62 4.78
C VAL A 371 7.53 3.80 5.63
N GLY A 372 8.44 4.70 5.99
CA GLY A 372 8.18 5.97 6.66
C GLY A 372 8.10 7.14 5.67
N ILE A 373 7.28 8.14 5.96
CA ILE A 373 7.31 9.43 5.24
C ILE A 373 7.16 10.61 6.21
N HIS A 374 7.99 11.65 6.02
CA HIS A 374 7.84 12.95 6.70
C HIS A 374 8.41 14.10 5.90
N THR A 375 8.24 15.32 6.39
CA THR A 375 9.01 16.52 5.98
C THR A 375 10.06 16.86 7.05
N PRO A 376 11.27 17.30 6.69
CA PRO A 376 12.19 17.87 7.68
C PRO A 376 11.61 19.14 8.33
N ALA A 377 12.26 19.62 9.41
CA ALA A 377 11.85 20.82 10.14
C ALA A 377 11.59 22.02 9.21
N GLY A 378 10.46 22.71 9.44
CA GLY A 378 9.99 23.83 8.62
C GLY A 378 9.09 23.42 7.44
N GLY A 379 9.04 22.12 7.09
CA GLY A 379 8.11 21.59 6.11
C GLY A 379 6.74 21.25 6.69
N THR A 380 5.69 21.45 5.88
CA THR A 380 4.38 20.84 6.10
C THR A 380 4.06 19.90 4.95
N GLY A 381 3.33 18.83 5.24
CA GLY A 381 3.01 17.83 4.24
C GLY A 381 1.74 17.05 4.53
N LYS A 382 0.97 16.77 3.48
CA LYS A 382 -0.15 15.81 3.52
C LYS A 382 0.20 14.65 2.61
N TRP A 383 -0.04 13.43 3.07
CA TRP A 383 0.25 12.26 2.26
C TRP A 383 -0.86 11.22 2.28
N LYS A 384 -0.91 10.43 1.21
CA LYS A 384 -1.91 9.39 1.03
C LYS A 384 -1.24 8.16 0.43
N PHE A 385 -1.27 7.05 1.15
CA PHE A 385 -0.77 5.77 0.63
C PHE A 385 -1.85 5.13 -0.23
N ARG A 386 -1.49 4.63 -1.43
CA ARG A 386 -2.43 4.01 -2.40
C ARG A 386 -2.33 2.49 -2.47
N ASP A 387 -1.27 1.92 -1.91
CA ASP A 387 -0.95 0.49 -2.08
C ASP A 387 -1.29 -0.35 -0.84
N ARG A 388 -1.02 -1.66 -0.95
CA ARG A 388 -1.15 -2.75 0.05
C ARG A 388 -0.24 -2.56 1.27
N LEU A 389 -0.03 -1.32 1.68
CA LEU A 389 0.70 -0.96 2.88
C LEU A 389 -0.28 -0.96 4.03
N VAL A 390 -0.05 -1.85 4.97
CA VAL A 390 -0.82 -1.96 6.21
C VAL A 390 -0.07 -1.09 7.21
N ASP A 391 -0.70 -0.19 7.97
CA ASP A 391 0.10 0.37 9.06
C ASP A 391 0.51 -0.78 9.99
N PRO A 392 1.73 -0.81 10.52
CA PRO A 392 2.20 -1.94 11.34
C PRO A 392 1.32 -2.21 12.58
N TRP A 393 0.46 -1.26 12.90
CA TRP A 393 -0.55 -1.28 13.95
C TRP A 393 -1.84 -2.02 13.57
N PHE A 394 -2.05 -2.34 12.30
CA PHE A 394 -3.27 -2.94 11.76
C PHE A 394 -3.07 -4.45 11.65
N GLY A 395 -3.29 -5.16 12.75
CA GLY A 395 -4.05 -6.40 12.63
C GLY A 395 -5.53 -6.04 12.79
N ASP A 396 -6.41 -6.86 12.23
CA ASP A 396 -7.88 -6.89 12.46
C ASP A 396 -8.32 -7.09 13.92
N ASP A 397 -7.35 -6.98 14.80
CA ASP A 397 -7.29 -7.45 16.14
C ASP A 397 -6.51 -6.32 16.81
N TRP A 398 -7.27 -5.32 17.24
CA TRP A 398 -7.11 -4.83 18.60
C TRP A 398 -7.67 -5.88 19.56
N SER A 399 -7.21 -7.13 19.47
CA SER A 399 -7.46 -8.06 20.55
C SER A 399 -6.76 -7.52 21.76
N THR A 400 -7.50 -7.66 22.83
CA THR A 400 -6.97 -7.73 24.16
C THR A 400 -5.75 -8.65 24.15
N GLY A 401 -4.55 -8.10 24.28
CA GLY A 401 -3.31 -8.91 24.30
C GLY A 401 -2.18 -8.47 23.39
N ARG A 402 -2.44 -7.79 22.26
CA ARG A 402 -1.37 -7.37 21.34
C ARG A 402 -0.64 -6.12 21.86
N VAL A 403 0.69 -6.13 21.73
CA VAL A 403 1.55 -4.98 22.06
C VAL A 403 1.80 -4.13 20.82
N TYR A 404 1.65 -2.81 20.96
CA TYR A 404 1.79 -1.79 19.94
C TYR A 404 2.82 -0.74 20.39
N THR A 405 3.90 -0.57 19.65
CA THR A 405 4.95 0.44 19.91
C THR A 405 4.63 1.80 19.27
N VAL A 406 3.87 2.65 19.95
CA VAL A 406 3.53 4.00 19.46
C VAL A 406 4.78 4.89 19.50
N PRO A 407 5.23 5.45 18.36
CA PRO A 407 6.43 6.28 18.32
C PRO A 407 6.23 7.57 19.12
N ALA A 408 7.33 8.23 19.48
CA ALA A 408 7.31 9.53 20.12
C ALA A 408 6.49 10.55 19.29
N GLY A 409 5.79 11.44 20.00
CA GLY A 409 4.96 12.49 19.41
C GLY A 409 3.79 11.98 18.59
N THR A 410 3.45 10.69 18.69
CA THR A 410 2.49 10.09 17.79
C THR A 410 1.23 9.69 18.53
N ALA A 411 0.08 9.96 17.90
CA ALA A 411 -1.21 9.48 18.34
C ALA A 411 -1.82 8.54 17.30
N VAL A 412 -2.25 7.37 17.75
CA VAL A 412 -3.05 6.46 16.94
C VAL A 412 -4.51 6.73 17.25
N GLY A 413 -5.38 6.85 16.24
CA GLY A 413 -6.79 7.18 16.43
C GLY A 413 -7.72 6.17 15.79
N ARG A 414 -8.50 5.45 16.60
CA ARG A 414 -9.60 4.57 16.19
C ARG A 414 -10.83 5.41 15.90
N HIS A 415 -11.45 5.25 14.73
CA HIS A 415 -12.75 5.88 14.49
C HIS A 415 -13.82 5.22 15.35
N ARG A 416 -14.62 6.06 15.99
CA ARG A 416 -15.81 5.72 16.74
C ARG A 416 -17.03 6.16 15.95
N GLN A 417 -18.04 5.30 15.84
CA GLN A 417 -19.36 5.78 15.39
C GLN A 417 -19.79 6.94 16.30
N PRO A 418 -20.32 8.05 15.76
CA PRO A 418 -20.75 9.17 16.58
C PRO A 418 -21.89 8.71 17.52
N ALA A 419 -21.56 8.47 18.79
CA ALA A 419 -22.52 8.26 19.84
C ALA A 419 -22.26 9.32 20.91
N SER A 420 -23.27 10.13 21.19
CA SER A 420 -23.25 11.02 22.34
C SER A 420 -23.26 10.17 23.61
N GLY A 421 -22.30 10.35 24.50
CA GLY A 421 -22.33 9.70 25.80
C GLY A 421 -20.97 9.43 26.40
N GLU A 422 -20.99 8.77 27.55
CA GLU A 422 -19.81 8.35 28.28
C GLU A 422 -19.16 7.12 27.62
N PHE A 423 -17.83 7.06 27.64
CA PHE A 423 -17.09 5.87 27.25
C PHE A 423 -15.83 5.71 28.08
N TRP A 424 -15.33 4.48 28.14
CA TRP A 424 -14.05 4.19 28.78
C TRP A 424 -13.14 3.36 27.89
N VAL A 425 -11.86 3.44 28.21
CA VAL A 425 -10.82 2.61 27.63
C VAL A 425 -9.86 2.14 28.72
N GLN A 426 -9.44 0.89 28.62
CA GLN A 426 -8.44 0.29 29.48
C GLN A 426 -7.29 -0.24 28.63
N PHE A 427 -6.07 0.17 28.96
CA PHE A 427 -4.88 -0.19 28.23
C PHE A 427 -3.71 -0.38 29.19
N ASP A 428 -2.81 -1.28 28.85
CA ASP A 428 -1.49 -1.34 29.44
C ASP A 428 -0.55 -0.44 28.66
N CYS A 429 0.40 0.17 29.36
CA CYS A 429 1.46 0.92 28.75
C CYS A 429 2.79 0.68 29.46
N ARG A 430 3.85 0.60 28.66
CA ARG A 430 5.25 0.46 29.07
C ARG A 430 6.06 1.54 28.36
N SER A 431 6.54 2.53 29.10
CA SER A 431 7.20 3.72 28.56
C SER A 431 8.02 4.44 29.62
N ALA A 432 9.22 4.94 29.26
CA ALA A 432 10.02 5.81 30.12
C ALA A 432 9.50 7.26 30.15
N ALA A 433 8.92 7.73 29.04
CA ALA A 433 8.55 9.13 28.85
C ALA A 433 7.13 9.47 29.31
N GLY A 434 6.37 8.45 29.74
CA GLY A 434 4.97 8.57 30.05
C GLY A 434 4.08 7.83 29.05
N CYS A 435 2.84 7.66 29.44
CA CYS A 435 1.78 7.05 28.67
C CYS A 435 0.77 8.13 28.32
N GLY A 436 0.00 7.94 27.26
CA GLY A 436 -1.01 8.91 26.89
C GLY A 436 -2.13 8.31 26.08
N TRP A 437 -3.26 9.00 26.10
CA TRP A 437 -4.44 8.68 25.32
C TRP A 437 -5.09 9.97 24.84
N GLU A 438 -5.55 9.97 23.60
CA GLU A 438 -6.25 11.10 23.02
C GLU A 438 -7.67 10.73 22.61
N ALA A 439 -8.58 11.69 22.72
CA ALA A 439 -9.94 11.63 22.22
C ALA A 439 -10.24 12.90 21.42
N ARG A 440 -10.85 12.77 20.24
CA ARG A 440 -11.04 13.86 19.27
C ARG A 440 -12.44 13.86 18.67
N SER A 441 -12.94 15.04 18.35
CA SER A 441 -14.25 15.19 17.69
C SER A 441 -14.23 15.02 16.18
N GLN A 442 -13.07 15.18 15.54
CA GLN A 442 -12.87 15.04 14.11
C GLN A 442 -11.54 14.33 13.85
N ALA A 443 -11.36 13.85 12.62
CA ALA A 443 -10.10 13.26 12.20
C ALA A 443 -8.97 14.30 12.10
N ALA A 444 -9.31 15.49 11.61
CA ALA A 444 -8.34 16.55 11.39
C ALA A 444 -7.93 17.19 12.71
N TRP A 445 -6.63 17.18 12.98
CA TRP A 445 -6.05 17.70 14.21
C TRP A 445 -6.39 19.16 14.49
N TYR A 446 -6.08 20.03 13.53
CA TYR A 446 -6.17 21.48 13.66
C TYR A 446 -7.59 22.03 13.70
N SER A 447 -8.62 21.24 13.38
CA SER A 447 -10.02 21.66 13.40
C SER A 447 -10.87 20.84 14.36
N SER A 448 -10.24 20.09 15.27
CA SER A 448 -10.93 19.23 16.23
C SER A 448 -10.82 19.76 17.65
N TYR A 449 -11.82 19.44 18.45
CA TYR A 449 -11.66 19.44 19.90
C TYR A 449 -10.82 18.22 20.25
N VAL A 450 -9.67 18.45 20.89
CA VAL A 450 -8.78 17.38 21.33
C VAL A 450 -8.74 17.36 22.85
N MET A 451 -9.04 16.19 23.41
CA MET A 451 -8.78 15.85 24.79
C MET A 451 -7.57 14.93 24.82
N ARG A 452 -6.58 15.26 25.63
CA ARG A 452 -5.38 14.47 25.82
C ARG A 452 -5.22 14.17 27.29
N VAL A 453 -5.04 12.89 27.60
CA VAL A 453 -4.64 12.44 28.92
C VAL A 453 -3.20 11.98 28.82
N THR A 454 -2.32 12.54 29.64
CA THR A 454 -0.94 12.07 29.78
C THR A 454 -0.72 11.56 31.20
N ILE A 455 0.00 10.45 31.33
CA ILE A 455 0.17 9.69 32.57
C ILE A 455 1.66 9.44 32.78
N GLY A 456 2.21 9.91 33.90
CA GLY A 456 3.60 9.68 34.28
C GLY A 456 4.64 10.32 33.34
N ILE A 457 4.37 11.52 32.80
CA ILE A 457 5.39 12.35 32.17
C ILE A 457 6.51 12.59 33.21
N ASN A 458 7.76 12.40 32.79
CA ASN A 458 8.92 12.44 33.68
C ASN A 458 8.76 11.53 34.93
N GLY A 459 8.04 10.42 34.78
CA GLY A 459 7.80 9.41 35.82
C GLY A 459 6.83 9.81 36.93
N THR A 460 6.31 11.04 36.95
CA THR A 460 5.55 11.56 38.10
C THR A 460 4.31 12.39 37.74
N GLU A 461 4.30 13.08 36.61
CA GLU A 461 3.22 14.02 36.28
C GLU A 461 2.15 13.37 35.40
N SER A 462 0.89 13.53 35.79
CA SER A 462 -0.25 13.22 34.93
C SER A 462 -1.09 14.45 34.72
N SER A 463 -1.66 14.59 33.53
CA SER A 463 -2.49 15.75 33.21
C SER A 463 -3.60 15.39 32.23
N VAL A 464 -4.70 16.15 32.33
CA VAL A 464 -5.74 16.22 31.32
C VAL A 464 -5.60 17.56 30.63
N LEU A 465 -5.31 17.53 29.34
CA LEU A 465 -5.13 18.70 28.49
C LEU A 465 -6.26 18.77 27.49
N TRP A 466 -6.68 19.98 27.18
CA TRP A 466 -7.69 20.27 26.18
C TRP A 466 -7.19 21.28 25.17
N ARG A 467 -7.63 21.11 23.92
CA ARG A 467 -7.43 22.09 22.86
C ARG A 467 -8.68 22.23 22.01
N GLY A 468 -9.09 23.46 21.75
CA GLY A 468 -10.18 23.78 20.82
C GLY A 468 -9.75 23.78 19.35
N PRO A 469 -10.72 23.80 18.40
CA PRO A 469 -10.46 23.75 16.96
C PRO A 469 -9.80 25.00 16.38
N SER A 470 -9.59 26.05 17.16
CA SER A 470 -8.93 27.29 16.75
C SER A 470 -7.82 27.71 17.71
N ALA A 471 -7.47 26.86 18.67
CA ALA A 471 -6.47 27.17 19.68
C ALA A 471 -5.13 26.54 19.27
N ASP A 472 -4.09 27.37 19.23
CA ASP A 472 -2.72 26.89 19.05
C ASP A 472 -2.16 26.29 20.35
N ASP A 473 -2.71 26.72 21.49
CA ASP A 473 -2.24 26.35 22.83
C ASP A 473 -3.11 25.29 23.52
N TRP A 474 -2.45 24.44 24.30
CA TRP A 474 -3.09 23.48 25.19
C TRP A 474 -3.49 24.14 26.51
N THR A 475 -4.74 23.92 26.92
CA THR A 475 -5.22 24.30 28.25
C THR A 475 -5.16 23.09 29.17
N SER A 476 -4.45 23.22 30.29
CA SER A 476 -4.47 22.18 31.32
C SER A 476 -5.78 22.25 32.11
N LEU A 477 -6.54 21.16 32.11
CA LEU A 477 -7.79 21.03 32.87
C LEU A 477 -7.56 20.43 34.26
N ALA A 478 -6.53 19.59 34.41
CA ALA A 478 -6.07 19.09 35.70
C ALA A 478 -4.65 18.53 35.58
N THR A 479 -3.91 18.62 36.68
CA THR A 479 -2.62 17.97 36.88
C THR A 479 -2.64 17.21 38.20
N SER A 480 -1.91 16.10 38.25
CA SER A 480 -1.70 15.30 39.46
C SER A 480 -0.27 14.81 39.45
N GLN A 481 0.40 14.86 40.60
CA GLN A 481 1.71 14.25 40.79
C GLN A 481 1.53 12.92 41.51
N THR A 482 1.85 11.84 40.82
CA THR A 482 1.84 10.50 41.40
C THR A 482 3.08 9.77 40.93
N SER A 483 3.94 9.37 41.87
CA SER A 483 5.17 8.65 41.54
C SER A 483 4.90 7.24 41.02
N ASN A 484 5.87 6.73 40.25
CA ASN A 484 5.92 5.36 39.75
C ASN A 484 4.68 4.98 38.92
N LEU A 485 4.16 5.93 38.17
CA LEU A 485 3.03 5.67 37.28
C LEU A 485 3.43 4.86 36.07
N THR A 486 4.62 5.08 35.51
CA THR A 486 5.09 4.44 34.28
C THR A 486 6.42 3.73 34.53
N ASP A 487 6.69 2.70 33.74
CA ASP A 487 7.93 1.91 33.81
C ASP A 487 8.32 1.49 32.39
N PRO A 488 9.58 1.63 31.96
CA PRO A 488 10.02 1.18 30.64
C PRO A 488 10.18 -0.34 30.53
N THR A 489 10.19 -1.06 31.64
CA THR A 489 10.40 -2.51 31.70
C THR A 489 9.11 -3.30 31.93
N GLU A 490 8.11 -2.68 32.57
CA GLU A 490 6.86 -3.31 32.97
C GLU A 490 5.63 -2.62 32.34
N PHE A 491 4.65 -3.44 31.93
CA PHE A 491 3.34 -2.94 31.52
C PHE A 491 2.50 -2.54 32.73
N ARG A 492 2.01 -1.31 32.72
CA ARG A 492 1.08 -0.80 33.74
C ARG A 492 -0.26 -0.50 33.13
N THR A 493 -1.32 -0.99 33.78
CA THR A 493 -2.70 -0.84 33.31
C THR A 493 -3.29 0.48 33.76
N PHE A 494 -3.95 1.18 32.84
CA PHE A 494 -4.73 2.37 33.12
C PHE A 494 -6.13 2.24 32.54
N ARG A 495 -7.09 2.86 33.21
CA ARG A 495 -8.45 3.04 32.69
C ARG A 495 -8.77 4.52 32.65
N ILE A 496 -9.19 5.01 31.49
CA ILE A 496 -9.66 6.38 31.31
C ILE A 496 -11.16 6.33 31.05
N HIS A 497 -11.93 7.06 31.84
CA HIS A 497 -13.35 7.27 31.64
C HIS A 497 -13.59 8.70 31.18
N PHE A 498 -14.16 8.82 29.98
CA PHE A 498 -14.56 10.05 29.33
C PHE A 498 -16.08 10.18 29.45
N ALA A 499 -16.54 10.92 30.45
CA ALA A 499 -17.94 11.31 30.58
C ALA A 499 -18.19 12.68 29.93
N THR A 500 -19.46 13.05 29.79
CA THR A 500 -19.85 14.34 29.17
C THR A 500 -19.38 15.55 29.96
N ASP A 501 -19.29 15.42 31.28
CA ASP A 501 -18.98 16.49 32.23
C ASP A 501 -17.72 16.20 33.06
N LYS A 502 -17.09 15.03 32.88
CA LYS A 502 -15.97 14.59 33.71
C LYS A 502 -15.01 13.68 32.96
N ILE A 503 -13.72 13.82 33.22
CA ILE A 503 -12.70 12.84 32.84
C ILE A 503 -12.08 12.29 34.11
N THR A 504 -11.96 10.97 34.20
CA THR A 504 -11.28 10.28 35.31
C THR A 504 -10.27 9.27 34.80
N VAL A 505 -9.15 9.15 35.52
CA VAL A 505 -8.06 8.22 35.21
C VAL A 505 -7.78 7.36 36.44
N HIS A 506 -7.79 6.05 36.24
CA HIS A 506 -7.63 5.03 37.26
C HIS A 506 -6.43 4.15 36.91
N ARG A 507 -5.77 3.58 37.92
CA ARG A 507 -4.81 2.49 37.71
C ARG A 507 -5.56 1.17 37.76
N ALA A 508 -5.29 0.29 36.81
CA ALA A 508 -5.81 -1.08 36.78
C ALA A 508 -7.28 -1.20 37.27
N ASP A 509 -7.47 -1.86 38.41
CA ASP A 509 -8.77 -2.14 39.04
C ASP A 509 -9.05 -1.24 40.26
N GLU A 510 -8.30 -0.15 40.44
CA GLU A 510 -8.57 0.85 41.47
C GLU A 510 -9.95 1.50 41.22
N THR A 511 -10.71 1.70 42.29
CA THR A 511 -12.03 2.34 42.23
C THR A 511 -11.94 3.86 42.27
N GLU A 512 -10.90 4.39 42.94
CA GLU A 512 -10.68 5.82 43.08
C GLU A 512 -9.72 6.33 42.00
N PRO A 513 -10.08 7.41 41.27
CA PRO A 513 -9.20 7.95 40.25
C PRO A 513 -8.06 8.75 40.88
N PHE A 514 -6.83 8.54 40.39
CA PHE A 514 -5.68 9.38 40.77
C PHE A 514 -5.65 10.73 40.03
N LEU A 515 -6.48 10.87 38.99
CA LEU A 515 -6.71 12.12 38.26
C LEU A 515 -8.18 12.23 37.86
N SER A 516 -8.81 13.36 38.22
CA SER A 516 -10.22 13.62 37.95
C SER A 516 -10.42 15.11 37.66
N THR A 517 -11.14 15.45 36.60
CA THR A 517 -11.47 16.84 36.26
C THR A 517 -12.85 16.99 35.65
N SER A 518 -13.49 18.13 35.86
CA SER A 518 -14.74 18.49 35.21
C SER A 518 -14.47 19.09 33.83
N VAL A 519 -15.22 18.63 32.83
CA VAL A 519 -15.14 19.12 31.46
C VAL A 519 -16.21 20.20 31.28
N GLY A 520 -15.84 21.46 31.50
CA GLY A 520 -16.74 22.62 31.36
C GLY A 520 -17.10 23.00 29.93
N LEU A 521 -17.05 22.06 28.98
CA LEU A 521 -17.06 22.34 27.53
C LEU A 521 -18.41 22.05 26.84
N GLY A 522 -19.44 21.69 27.59
CA GLY A 522 -20.72 21.23 27.03
C GLY A 522 -20.61 19.83 26.41
N THR A 523 -21.62 19.45 25.61
CA THR A 523 -21.63 18.15 24.93
C THR A 523 -20.54 18.07 23.87
N TYR A 524 -19.47 17.33 24.13
CA TYR A 524 -18.46 16.99 23.13
C TYR A 524 -18.75 15.60 22.55
N THR A 525 -18.68 15.49 21.23
CA THR A 525 -18.77 14.19 20.54
C THR A 525 -17.35 13.70 20.29
N VAL A 526 -17.02 12.49 20.71
CA VAL A 526 -15.77 11.83 20.35
C VAL A 526 -16.01 10.95 19.13
N ALA A 527 -15.33 11.28 18.04
CA ALA A 527 -15.31 10.49 16.82
C ALA A 527 -14.02 9.67 16.69
N TYR A 528 -12.96 10.00 17.42
CA TYR A 528 -11.70 9.26 17.37
C TYR A 528 -11.04 9.14 18.75
N ASP A 529 -10.43 7.99 19.07
CA ASP A 529 -9.60 7.84 20.26
C ASP A 529 -8.44 6.85 20.08
N GLY A 530 -7.36 7.02 20.83
CA GLY A 530 -6.31 6.02 20.87
C GLY A 530 -5.05 6.45 21.63
N PRO A 531 -4.04 5.57 21.72
CA PRO A 531 -2.85 5.84 22.49
C PRO A 531 -2.03 6.96 21.86
N TYR A 532 -1.39 7.74 22.72
CA TYR A 532 -0.50 8.84 22.38
C TYR A 532 0.79 8.70 23.18
N SER A 533 1.94 8.78 22.52
CA SER A 533 3.23 8.89 23.22
C SER A 533 3.54 10.35 23.50
N PRO A 534 3.61 10.78 24.78
CA PRO A 534 3.87 12.17 25.15
C PRO A 534 5.30 12.62 24.89
N ALA A 535 6.20 11.71 24.52
CA ALA A 535 7.60 12.02 24.35
C ALA A 535 7.86 12.84 23.08
N SER A 536 8.79 13.80 23.15
CA SER A 536 9.31 14.50 21.97
C SER A 536 10.42 13.74 21.26
N ASP A 537 11.10 12.83 21.97
CA ASP A 537 12.37 12.27 21.52
C ASP A 537 12.16 10.86 20.96
N SER A 538 12.65 10.61 19.74
CA SER A 538 12.43 9.39 18.97
C SER A 538 12.77 8.08 19.70
N ASP A 539 13.67 8.15 20.68
CA ASP A 539 14.19 6.98 21.40
C ASP A 539 13.26 6.51 22.53
N THR A 540 12.13 7.19 22.72
CA THR A 540 11.17 6.93 23.81
C THR A 540 9.79 6.56 23.28
N ALA A 541 9.77 5.64 22.30
CA ALA A 541 8.54 5.02 21.87
C ALA A 541 7.85 4.33 23.07
N GLY A 542 6.55 4.56 23.23
CA GLY A 542 5.77 3.89 24.26
C GLY A 542 5.17 2.62 23.68
N GLU A 543 5.20 1.54 24.44
CA GLU A 543 4.46 0.33 24.09
C GLU A 543 3.12 0.31 24.79
N TYR A 544 2.08 -0.06 24.06
CA TYR A 544 0.69 -0.05 24.50
C TYR A 544 0.06 -1.40 24.20
N ARG A 545 -0.75 -1.90 25.10
CA ARG A 545 -1.58 -3.08 24.87
C ARG A 545 -3.00 -2.75 25.27
N LEU A 546 -3.94 -2.81 24.35
CA LEU A 546 -5.34 -2.62 24.72
C LEU A 546 -5.79 -3.80 25.58
N VAL A 547 -6.46 -3.50 26.68
CA VAL A 547 -6.94 -4.52 27.63
C VAL A 547 -8.44 -4.68 27.50
N ALA A 548 -9.18 -3.58 27.52
CA ALA A 548 -10.62 -3.58 27.39
C ALA A 548 -11.11 -2.18 26.98
N TYR A 549 -12.34 -2.09 26.48
CA TYR A 549 -12.95 -0.82 26.12
C TYR A 549 -14.47 -0.96 26.11
N ASP A 550 -15.19 0.16 26.14
CA ASP A 550 -16.64 0.14 25.99
C ASP A 550 -17.03 -0.40 24.60
N THR A 551 -17.70 -1.56 24.57
CA THR A 551 -18.12 -2.27 23.35
C THR A 551 -19.40 -1.74 22.74
N ARG A 552 -20.04 -0.70 23.31
CA ARG A 552 -21.25 -0.04 22.73
C ARG A 552 -20.97 0.71 21.41
N TRP A 553 -19.91 0.34 20.69
CA TRP A 553 -19.31 1.05 19.58
C TRP A 553 -18.88 0.05 18.50
N SER A 554 -19.25 0.31 17.23
CA SER A 554 -18.86 -0.53 16.09
C SER A 554 -17.76 0.13 15.26
N TYR A 555 -16.85 -0.72 14.74
CA TYR A 555 -15.65 -0.37 13.98
C TYR A 555 -15.98 0.04 12.52
N GLU A 556 -16.81 1.08 12.30
CA GLU A 556 -17.38 1.27 10.96
C GLU A 556 -16.54 2.11 9.96
N ASN A 557 -15.49 2.86 10.31
CA ASN A 557 -14.82 3.75 9.31
C ASN A 557 -13.29 3.81 9.29
N GLY A 558 -12.58 2.84 9.87
CA GLY A 558 -11.10 2.79 9.78
C GLY A 558 -10.39 3.95 10.51
N PHE A 559 -9.07 3.89 10.57
CA PHE A 559 -8.23 4.85 11.29
C PHE A 559 -7.89 6.06 10.42
N GLN A 560 -7.83 7.26 11.03
CA GLN A 560 -7.26 8.46 10.41
C GLN A 560 -6.22 9.06 11.35
N TRP A 561 -5.04 9.39 10.81
CA TRP A 561 -3.94 10.01 11.56
C TRP A 561 -3.95 11.53 11.44
N GLY A 562 -3.48 12.17 12.51
CA GLY A 562 -3.27 13.60 12.67
C GLY A 562 -2.38 13.84 13.87
N LEU A 563 -1.26 14.54 13.68
CA LEU A 563 -0.38 15.08 14.70
C LEU A 563 -0.72 16.54 14.97
#